data_AF-A0A838W8N6-F1
#
_entry.id   AF-A0A838W8N6-F1
#
_cell.length_a   1.000
_cell.length_b   1.000
_cell.length_c   1.000
_cell.angle_alpha   90.00
_cell.angle_beta   90.00
_cell.angle_gamma   90.00
#
_symmetry.space_group_name_H-M   'P 1'
#
loop_
_entity.id
_entity.type
_entity.pdbx_description
1 polymer ?
#
loop_
_entity_poly.entity_id
_entity_poly.type
_entity_poly.pdbx_seq_one_letter_code
_entity_poly.pdbx_strand_id
1 'polypeptide(L)'
;SKTAKQETIRRGYVPHLPYKRKRGEIKTETQKMPNRKKHPADRRWIVERTNSWHNRFRKLYTRYEKKAENYLGLVQFSCCIIMYRKIILG
;
A
#
# COMPACT_ATOMS: atom_id res chain seq x y z
N SER A 1 17.05 -1.24 -3.24
CA SER A 1 18.53 -1.35 -3.11
C SER A 1 19.01 -0.68 -1.85
N LYS A 2 20.07 -1.21 -1.22
CA LYS A 2 20.71 -0.64 0.00
C LYS A 2 21.06 0.85 -0.16
N THR A 3 21.42 1.26 -1.38
CA THR A 3 21.69 2.64 -1.82
C THR A 3 20.53 3.60 -1.54
N ALA A 4 19.29 3.21 -1.85
CA ALA A 4 18.12 4.08 -1.66
C ALA A 4 17.84 4.37 -0.18
N LYS A 5 18.06 3.39 0.71
CA LYS A 5 17.91 3.57 2.16
C LYS A 5 18.97 4.54 2.70
N GLN A 6 20.22 4.37 2.27
CA GLN A 6 21.32 5.25 2.66
C GLN A 6 21.11 6.69 2.18
N GLU A 7 20.60 6.86 0.96
CA GLU A 7 20.32 8.18 0.42
C GLU A 7 19.12 8.86 1.09
N THR A 8 18.10 8.09 1.47
CA THR A 8 16.96 8.59 2.26
C THR A 8 17.42 9.14 3.62
N ILE A 9 18.33 8.41 4.30
CA ILE A 9 18.92 8.84 5.57
C ILE A 9 19.80 10.07 5.38
N ARG A 10 20.62 10.11 4.31
CA ARG A 10 21.45 11.28 3.96
C ARG A 10 20.62 12.54 3.74
N ARG A 11 19.41 12.40 3.20
CA ARG A 11 18.44 13.49 3.00
C ARG A 11 17.63 13.82 4.26
N GLY A 12 17.91 13.20 5.40
CA GLY A 12 17.23 13.49 6.67
C GLY A 12 15.86 12.83 6.84
N TYR A 13 15.45 11.95 5.92
CA TYR A 13 14.17 11.24 6.03
C TYR A 13 14.33 9.96 6.86
N VAL A 14 13.32 9.64 7.68
CA VAL A 14 13.27 8.38 8.43
C VAL A 14 12.68 7.28 7.53
N PRO A 15 13.47 6.29 7.09
CA PRO A 15 12.95 5.23 6.23
C PRO A 15 12.02 4.31 7.05
N HIS A 16 10.73 4.31 6.73
CA HIS A 16 9.74 3.42 7.36
C HIS A 16 9.52 2.10 6.59
N LEU A 17 9.87 2.04 5.31
CA LEU A 17 9.71 0.85 4.47
C LEU A 17 10.75 -0.24 4.87
N PRO A 18 10.33 -1.49 5.14
CA PRO A 18 11.27 -2.60 5.25
C PRO A 18 11.98 -2.84 3.91
N TYR A 19 13.26 -3.21 3.97
CA TYR A 19 14.01 -3.59 2.77
C TYR A 19 13.36 -4.81 2.11
N LYS A 20 12.82 -4.64 0.90
CA LYS A 20 12.24 -5.72 0.10
C LYS A 20 13.39 -6.51 -0.53
N ARG A 21 13.54 -7.75 -0.10
CA ARG A 21 14.61 -8.65 -0.55
C ARG A 21 14.39 -9.08 -2.00
N LYS A 22 15.49 -9.36 -2.71
CA LYS A 22 15.42 -10.08 -3.99
C LYS A 22 15.26 -11.59 -3.73
N ARG A 23 14.59 -12.29 -4.65
CA ARG A 23 14.38 -13.75 -4.57
C ARG A 23 15.75 -14.44 -4.53
N GLY A 24 16.05 -15.16 -3.44
CA GLY A 24 17.33 -15.85 -3.22
C GLY A 24 18.27 -15.22 -2.16
N GLU A 25 17.93 -14.09 -1.55
CA GLU A 25 18.78 -13.47 -0.49
C GLU A 25 18.61 -14.16 0.88
N ILE A 26 19.67 -14.81 1.38
CA ILE A 26 19.76 -15.44 2.71
C ILE A 26 19.67 -14.37 3.82
N LYS A 27 18.97 -14.67 4.93
CA LYS A 27 18.88 -13.80 6.11
C LYS A 27 20.26 -13.65 6.77
N THR A 28 21.01 -12.60 6.46
CA THR A 28 22.05 -12.11 7.39
C THR A 28 21.35 -11.33 8.50
N GLU A 29 21.59 -11.67 9.75
CA GLU A 29 20.99 -11.05 10.95
C GLU A 29 21.33 -9.57 11.15
N THR A 30 22.12 -8.99 10.25
CA THR A 30 22.61 -7.63 10.32
C THR A 30 21.53 -6.64 9.92
N GLN A 31 20.84 -6.11 10.94
CA GLN A 31 20.55 -4.67 11.17
C GLN A 31 19.28 -4.52 12.02
N LYS A 32 19.32 -5.01 13.27
CA LYS A 32 18.46 -4.47 14.32
C LYS A 32 18.96 -3.05 14.61
N MET A 33 18.31 -2.04 14.04
CA MET A 33 18.55 -0.65 14.41
C MET A 33 18.04 -0.48 15.86
N PRO A 34 18.90 -0.10 16.82
CA PRO A 34 18.44 0.16 18.18
C PRO A 34 17.50 1.37 18.11
N ASN A 35 16.33 1.26 18.74
CA ASN A 35 15.35 2.34 18.85
C ASN A 35 14.59 2.73 17.55
N ARG A 36 14.30 1.77 16.67
CA ARG A 36 13.25 2.01 15.64
C ARG A 36 11.89 1.93 16.34
N LYS A 37 11.20 3.07 16.54
CA LYS A 37 9.75 3.04 16.76
C LYS A 37 9.18 2.19 15.63
N LYS A 38 8.56 1.06 15.97
CA LYS A 38 8.00 0.12 15.00
C LYS A 38 6.74 0.78 14.45
N HIS A 39 6.89 1.74 13.54
CA HIS A 39 5.75 2.25 12.76
C HIS A 39 5.15 1.01 12.10
N PRO A 40 3.91 0.63 12.43
CA PRO A 40 3.40 -0.66 12.01
C PRO A 40 3.38 -0.66 10.49
N ALA A 41 4.25 -1.48 9.87
CA ALA A 41 4.07 -1.87 8.47
C ALA A 41 2.65 -2.41 8.23
N ASP A 42 2.01 -2.86 9.32
CA ASP A 42 0.60 -3.18 9.50
C ASP A 42 -0.37 -2.14 8.89
N ARG A 43 -0.15 -0.83 9.00
CA ARG A 43 -1.15 0.13 8.46
C ARG A 43 -1.19 0.17 6.92
N ARG A 44 -0.20 -0.41 6.23
CA ARG A 44 -0.19 -0.47 4.77
C ARG A 44 -1.12 -1.52 4.21
N TRP A 45 -1.33 -2.63 4.93
CA TRP A 45 -2.20 -3.69 4.41
C TRP A 45 -3.61 -3.19 4.23
N ILE A 46 -4.07 -2.19 5.00
CA ILE A 46 -5.42 -1.62 4.87
C ILE A 46 -5.59 -1.01 3.48
N VAL A 47 -4.65 -0.15 3.07
CA VAL A 47 -4.66 0.49 1.75
C VAL A 47 -4.51 -0.55 0.64
N GLU A 48 -3.57 -1.48 0.79
CA GLU A 48 -3.35 -2.55 -0.19
C GLU A 48 -4.57 -3.48 -0.34
N ARG A 49 -5.24 -3.81 0.77
CA ARG A 49 -6.47 -4.59 0.82
C ARG A 49 -7.62 -3.84 0.14
N THR A 50 -7.80 -2.57 0.45
CA THR A 50 -8.81 -1.72 -0.20
C THR A 50 -8.55 -1.61 -1.71
N ASN A 51 -7.29 -1.44 -2.12
CA ASN A 51 -6.92 -1.47 -3.54
C ASN A 51 -7.19 -2.83 -4.18
N SER A 52 -6.95 -3.94 -3.47
CA SER A 52 -7.29 -5.28 -3.94
C SER A 52 -8.81 -5.45 -4.15
N TRP A 53 -9.65 -4.81 -3.34
CA TRP A 53 -11.09 -4.77 -3.57
C TRP A 53 -11.45 -3.93 -4.79
N HIS A 54 -10.85 -2.76 -4.96
CA HIS A 54 -11.06 -1.91 -6.14
C HIS A 54 -10.64 -2.59 -7.45
N ASN A 55 -9.59 -3.42 -7.42
CA ASN A 55 -9.12 -4.16 -8.60
C ASN A 55 -10.15 -5.16 -9.17
N ARG A 56 -11.19 -5.52 -8.39
CA ARG A 56 -12.30 -6.37 -8.88
C ARG A 56 -13.27 -5.60 -9.77
N PHE A 57 -13.25 -4.26 -9.73
CA PHE A 57 -14.07 -3.41 -10.56
C PHE A 57 -13.30 -3.03 -11.81
N ARG A 58 -13.70 -3.56 -12.98
CA ARG A 58 -13.03 -3.33 -14.27
C ARG A 58 -12.82 -1.85 -14.60
N LYS A 59 -13.78 -1.00 -14.24
CA LYS A 59 -13.74 0.47 -14.44
C LYS A 59 -12.75 1.21 -13.52
N LEU A 60 -12.38 0.61 -12.39
CA LEU A 60 -11.37 1.16 -11.47
C LEU A 60 -9.98 0.58 -11.73
N TYR A 61 -9.91 -0.68 -12.16
CA TYR A 61 -8.66 -1.34 -12.55
C TYR A 61 -7.99 -0.64 -13.74
N THR A 62 -8.77 -0.38 -14.79
CA THR A 62 -8.30 0.43 -15.93
C THR A 62 -9.06 1.74 -15.94
N ARG A 63 -8.34 2.85 -15.75
CA ARG A 63 -8.92 4.19 -15.74
C ARG A 63 -9.31 4.63 -17.16
N TYR A 64 -10.54 4.32 -17.56
CA TYR A 64 -11.11 4.76 -18.83
C TYR A 64 -11.72 6.16 -18.78
N GLU A 65 -12.07 6.64 -17.58
CA GLU A 65 -12.72 7.93 -17.40
C GLU A 65 -11.78 9.08 -17.75
N LYS A 66 -12.24 9.98 -18.64
CA LYS A 66 -11.46 11.15 -19.07
C LYS A 66 -11.43 12.25 -18.02
N LYS A 67 -12.52 12.41 -17.26
CA LYS A 67 -12.64 13.40 -16.18
C LYS A 67 -12.30 12.78 -14.83
N ALA A 68 -11.62 13.55 -13.98
CA ALA A 68 -11.26 13.12 -12.64
C ALA A 68 -12.48 12.94 -11.73
N GLU A 69 -13.51 13.79 -11.89
CA GLU A 69 -14.78 13.74 -11.17
C GLU A 69 -15.50 12.40 -11.37
N ASN A 70 -15.61 11.94 -12.62
CA ASN A 70 -16.23 10.65 -12.94
C ASN A 70 -15.50 9.48 -12.27
N TYR A 71 -14.17 9.51 -12.30
CA TYR A 71 -13.36 8.49 -11.64
C TYR A 71 -13.58 8.49 -10.13
N LEU A 72 -13.63 9.68 -9.51
CA LEU A 72 -13.90 9.80 -8.08
C LEU A 72 -15.29 9.26 -7.72
N GLY A 73 -16.31 9.55 -8.53
CA GLY A 73 -17.66 9.01 -8.36
C GLY A 73 -17.68 7.47 -8.40
N LEU A 74 -16.95 6.86 -9.34
CA LEU A 74 -16.82 5.40 -9.41
C LEU A 74 -16.11 4.80 -8.19
N VAL A 75 -15.09 5.48 -7.67
CA VAL A 75 -14.41 5.06 -6.44
C VAL A 75 -15.39 5.07 -5.27
N GLN A 76 -16.11 6.18 -5.07
CA GLN A 76 -17.12 6.30 -4.01
C GLN A 76 -18.22 5.24 -4.15
N PHE A 77 -18.71 5.03 -5.37
CA PHE A 77 -19.73 4.00 -5.65
C PHE A 77 -19.24 2.59 -5.32
N SER A 78 -17.99 2.26 -5.66
CA SER A 78 -17.40 0.96 -5.32
C SER A 78 -17.28 0.75 -3.81
N CYS A 79 -16.94 1.80 -3.04
CA CYS A 79 -16.94 1.75 -1.58
C CYS A 79 -18.34 1.46 -1.03
N CYS A 80 -19.38 2.13 -1.56
CA CYS A 80 -20.78 1.87 -1.18
C CYS A 80 -21.18 0.40 -1.44
N ILE A 81 -20.82 -0.15 -2.60
CA ILE A 81 -21.09 -1.56 -2.94
C ILE A 81 -20.37 -2.50 -1.98
N ILE A 82 -19.08 -2.25 -1.69
CA ILE A 82 -18.30 -3.09 -0.75
C ILE A 82 -18.98 -3.07 0.63
N MET A 83 -19.37 -1.89 1.12
CA MET A 83 -20.07 -1.73 2.40
C MET A 83 -21.42 -2.46 2.40
N TYR A 84 -22.23 -2.28 1.36
CA TYR A 84 -23.51 -2.97 1.19
C TYR A 84 -23.34 -4.51 1.28
N ARG A 85 -22.37 -5.06 0.54
CA ARG A 85 -22.09 -6.50 0.55
C ARG A 85 -21.59 -7.02 1.90
N LYS A 86 -20.96 -6.16 2.71
CA LYS A 86 -20.42 -6.52 4.02
C LYS A 86 -21.45 -6.44 5.14
N ILE A 87 -22.44 -5.56 5.00
CA ILE A 87 -23.44 -5.29 6.05
C ILE A 87 -24.73 -6.08 5.80
N ILE A 88 -25.21 -6.14 4.55
CA ILE A 88 -26.56 -6.66 4.24
C ILE A 88 -26.52 -8.10 3.72
N LEU A 89 -25.49 -8.46 2.96
CA LEU A 89 -25.28 -9.81 2.42
C LEU A 89 -24.26 -10.61 3.24
N GLY A 90 -23.77 -10.04 4.34
CA GLY A 90 -22.74 -10.59 5.22
C GLY A 90 -23.33 -11.47 6.30
#